data_AF-A0A7M7GVC3-F1
#
_entry.id   AF-A0A7M7GVC3-F1
#
_cell.length_a   1.000
_cell.length_b   1.000
_cell.length_c   1.000
_cell.angle_alpha   90.00
_cell.angle_beta   90.00
_cell.angle_gamma   90.00
#
_symmetry.space_group_name_H-M   'P 1'
#
loop_
_entity.id
_entity.type
_entity.pdbx_description
1 polymer ?
#
loop_
_entity_poly.entity_id
_entity_poly.type
_entity_poly.pdbx_seq_one_letter_code
_entity_poly.pdbx_strand_id
1 'polypeptide(L)'
;MVVSRKIFSKNIFYKTIIHDYTFCLYNLKKIFLFLYIVLFVLDLKTISGNLLLLQNVSLKSTRNASFLNKRSASELWKSVISVSNAGKRRGRGRTASKAKDLNKTQKIGFGKIPIIFPGFNSNIILGDTTLQQRPFTEQEKLNYIQEQETKNLISTTKRNKLHPLLRGWSGGQPGGRRLGPPSSDESFKGFETWILYCNHTSIMTSNMGRTKRCRLLVITGNRKGLAGFVMLSGSEFKSTVNAAKVKAGQRLIYVERHNDHTVLHDFFSQFGNTKIFVEQRPKGHGLQCHRVIRTCCEAVGITDLFAKIEGSNNVSSIVKAFFIGLLQQKTYDQIVKEKGLHLVEMRKENNYFPTVLASPTVVRDSSEISPTETLDFKNYVMNGRIPLRKKVRLPFYTKLPSWLIHLRKQERHRDQDKVIIRLRAEYGDICSFLTEKYPEARPSKWRKHDKKKEETT
;
A
#
# COMPACT_ATOMS: atom_id res chain seq x y z
N MET A 1 -9.35 -38.29 37.93
CA MET A 1 -9.46 -36.87 38.35
C MET A 1 -8.05 -36.29 38.42
N VAL A 2 -7.84 -35.10 37.83
CA VAL A 2 -6.64 -34.25 37.93
C VAL A 2 -5.30 -34.87 37.49
N VAL A 3 -4.75 -34.43 36.35
CA VAL A 3 -3.28 -34.33 36.19
C VAL A 3 -2.92 -33.11 35.34
N SER A 4 -2.27 -32.14 35.99
CA SER A 4 -1.56 -30.99 35.42
C SER A 4 -0.51 -31.40 34.39
N ARG A 5 -0.38 -30.62 33.31
CA ARG A 5 0.80 -30.64 32.42
C ARG A 5 1.39 -29.24 32.29
N LYS A 6 2.60 -29.04 32.81
CA LYS A 6 3.55 -28.05 32.31
C LYS A 6 5.01 -28.48 32.58
N ILE A 7 5.75 -28.58 31.46
CA ILE A 7 7.16 -28.19 31.26
C ILE A 7 8.26 -29.10 31.83
N PHE A 8 9.07 -29.71 30.95
CA PHE A 8 10.52 -29.43 30.84
C PHE A 8 11.16 -30.00 29.54
N SER A 9 12.13 -29.23 29.04
CA SER A 9 13.12 -29.35 27.94
C SER A 9 13.15 -30.55 26.97
N LYS A 10 13.07 -30.25 25.67
CA LYS A 10 13.70 -31.00 24.56
C LYS A 10 14.66 -30.06 23.82
N ASN A 11 15.95 -30.09 24.13
CA ASN A 11 16.95 -29.32 23.36
C ASN A 11 18.38 -29.90 23.35
N ILE A 12 18.56 -31.23 23.52
CA ILE A 12 19.90 -31.82 23.63
C ILE A 12 20.27 -32.81 22.50
N PHE A 13 19.34 -33.23 21.63
CA PHE A 13 19.61 -34.36 20.72
C PHE A 13 20.06 -34.06 19.29
N TYR A 14 20.29 -32.80 18.90
CA TYR A 14 20.63 -32.46 17.49
C TYR A 14 22.08 -31.98 17.25
N LYS A 15 22.95 -31.96 18.27
CA LYS A 15 24.31 -31.42 18.12
C LYS A 15 25.41 -32.47 17.96
N THR A 16 25.13 -33.76 18.14
CA THR A 16 26.13 -34.84 18.07
C THR A 16 26.20 -35.54 16.70
N ILE A 17 25.16 -35.49 15.87
CA ILE A 17 25.13 -36.24 14.59
C ILE A 17 25.87 -35.50 13.44
N ILE A 18 26.14 -34.20 13.60
CA ILE A 18 26.75 -33.38 12.54
C ILE A 18 28.29 -33.47 12.54
N HIS A 19 28.92 -33.90 13.64
CA HIS A 19 30.38 -33.93 13.75
C HIS A 19 31.05 -35.18 13.11
N ASP A 20 30.32 -36.29 12.98
CA ASP A 20 30.89 -37.54 12.46
C ASP A 20 30.96 -37.60 10.92
N TYR A 21 30.05 -36.91 10.22
CA TYR A 21 30.04 -36.89 8.75
C TYR A 21 31.11 -35.98 8.13
N THR A 22 31.56 -34.94 8.85
CA THR A 22 32.61 -34.04 8.38
C THR A 22 34.01 -34.66 8.43
N PHE A 23 34.25 -35.65 9.30
CA PHE A 23 35.54 -36.32 9.41
C PHE A 23 35.77 -37.36 8.30
N CYS A 24 34.71 -38.00 7.81
CA CYS A 24 34.80 -39.03 6.77
C CYS A 24 35.09 -38.45 5.36
N LEU A 25 34.59 -37.23 5.08
CA LEU A 25 34.79 -36.54 3.80
C LEU A 25 36.21 -35.96 3.59
N TYR A 26 36.98 -35.75 4.66
CA TYR A 26 38.34 -35.23 4.56
C TYR A 26 39.39 -36.31 4.23
N ASN A 27 39.18 -37.55 4.68
CA ASN A 27 40.09 -38.67 4.36
C ASN A 27 39.95 -39.18 2.92
N LEU A 28 38.75 -39.14 2.34
CA LEU A 28 38.52 -39.52 0.94
C LEU A 28 39.17 -38.57 -0.07
N LYS A 29 39.27 -37.27 0.23
CA LYS A 29 39.96 -36.30 -0.63
C LYS A 29 41.49 -36.46 -0.61
N LYS A 30 42.08 -36.90 0.50
CA LYS A 30 43.53 -37.14 0.62
C LYS A 30 43.97 -38.40 -0.13
N ILE A 31 43.15 -39.45 -0.12
CA ILE A 31 43.41 -40.70 -0.86
C ILE A 31 43.30 -40.46 -2.38
N PHE A 32 42.33 -39.66 -2.83
CA PHE A 32 42.21 -39.31 -4.25
C PHE A 32 43.35 -38.44 -4.76
N LEU A 33 43.88 -37.53 -3.94
CA LEU A 33 45.04 -36.70 -4.32
C LEU A 33 46.33 -37.53 -4.38
N PHE A 34 46.48 -38.54 -3.51
CA PHE A 34 47.64 -39.42 -3.49
C PHE A 34 47.64 -40.40 -4.69
N LEU A 35 46.48 -40.93 -5.06
CA LEU A 35 46.35 -41.75 -6.29
C LEU A 35 46.65 -40.94 -7.56
N TYR A 36 46.23 -39.67 -7.60
CA TYR A 36 46.47 -38.80 -8.75
C TYR A 36 47.95 -38.43 -8.92
N ILE A 37 48.70 -38.29 -7.83
CA ILE A 37 50.14 -37.98 -7.87
C ILE A 37 50.96 -39.24 -8.21
N VAL A 38 50.56 -40.43 -7.74
CA VAL A 38 51.23 -41.70 -8.11
C VAL A 38 50.99 -42.06 -9.58
N LEU A 39 49.79 -41.77 -10.12
CA LEU A 39 49.51 -41.92 -11.56
C LEU A 39 50.22 -40.88 -12.44
N PHE A 40 50.59 -39.71 -11.90
CA PHE A 40 51.27 -38.67 -12.67
C PHE A 40 52.79 -38.85 -12.75
N VAL A 41 53.38 -39.66 -11.86
CA VAL A 41 54.84 -39.88 -11.79
C VAL A 41 55.27 -41.14 -12.57
N LEU A 42 54.35 -42.03 -12.95
CA LEU A 42 54.69 -43.30 -13.62
C LEU A 42 54.68 -43.28 -15.15
N ASP A 43 54.33 -42.19 -15.82
CA ASP A 43 54.28 -42.12 -17.30
C ASP A 43 55.36 -41.21 -17.91
N LEU A 44 56.61 -41.39 -17.50
CA LEU A 44 57.78 -40.87 -18.22
C LEU A 44 58.88 -41.93 -18.32
N LYS A 45 58.65 -42.95 -19.15
CA LYS A 45 59.62 -43.45 -20.16
C LYS A 45 59.10 -44.67 -20.90
N THR A 46 59.39 -44.66 -22.20
CA THR A 46 59.35 -45.76 -23.18
C THR A 46 57.98 -46.33 -23.55
N ILE A 47 57.41 -45.83 -24.66
CA ILE A 47 57.05 -46.64 -25.83
C ILE A 47 57.22 -45.75 -27.07
N SER A 48 58.22 -46.11 -27.87
CA SER A 48 58.36 -45.71 -29.26
C SER A 48 57.22 -46.31 -30.07
N GLY A 49 56.39 -45.50 -30.74
CA GLY A 49 55.38 -46.00 -31.65
C GLY A 49 54.44 -44.92 -32.14
N ASN A 50 54.58 -44.56 -33.42
CA ASN A 50 53.72 -43.65 -34.15
C ASN A 50 52.24 -44.08 -34.14
N LEU A 51 51.39 -43.07 -34.37
CA LEU A 51 49.97 -43.12 -34.76
C LEU A 51 48.98 -43.44 -33.65
N LEU A 52 48.40 -42.39 -33.06
CA LEU A 52 46.97 -42.06 -33.20
C LEU A 52 46.74 -40.73 -32.47
N LEU A 53 46.75 -39.65 -33.25
CA LEU A 53 46.35 -38.32 -32.81
C LEU A 53 44.91 -38.45 -32.27
N LEU A 54 44.69 -38.12 -31.00
CA LEU A 54 43.35 -38.02 -30.40
C LEU A 54 42.53 -37.05 -31.26
N GLN A 55 41.76 -37.60 -32.20
CA GLN A 55 40.79 -36.84 -32.95
C GLN A 55 39.72 -36.41 -31.95
N ASN A 56 39.84 -35.19 -31.44
CA ASN A 56 38.69 -34.47 -30.91
C ASN A 56 37.66 -34.44 -32.03
N VAL A 57 36.69 -35.36 -31.99
CA VAL A 57 35.50 -35.30 -32.83
C VAL A 57 34.78 -34.02 -32.41
N SER A 58 35.11 -32.92 -33.08
CA SER A 58 34.27 -31.75 -33.09
C SER A 58 32.98 -32.20 -33.75
N LEU A 59 32.01 -32.62 -32.95
CA LEU A 59 30.62 -32.73 -33.35
C LEU A 59 30.16 -31.31 -33.68
N LYS A 60 30.54 -30.83 -34.88
CA LYS A 60 29.86 -29.73 -35.52
C LYS A 60 28.45 -30.22 -35.74
N SER A 61 27.54 -29.85 -34.85
CA SER A 61 26.11 -29.98 -35.09
C SER A 61 25.80 -29.05 -36.27
N THR A 62 26.01 -29.55 -37.48
CA THR A 62 25.51 -28.91 -38.69
C THR A 62 24.00 -29.04 -38.61
N ARG A 63 23.33 -27.97 -38.19
CA ARG A 63 21.89 -27.88 -38.32
C ARG A 63 21.59 -27.94 -39.81
N ASN A 64 21.16 -29.09 -40.30
CA ASN A 64 20.65 -29.26 -41.66
C ASN A 64 19.28 -28.55 -41.75
N ALA A 65 19.32 -27.22 -41.83
CA ALA A 65 18.15 -26.38 -41.99
C ALA A 65 17.78 -26.33 -43.48
N SER A 66 16.92 -27.24 -43.92
CA SER A 66 16.31 -27.17 -45.26
C SER A 66 15.12 -26.21 -45.27
N PHE A 67 14.73 -25.72 -46.45
CA PHE A 67 13.53 -24.88 -46.60
C PHE A 67 12.26 -25.59 -46.10
N LEU A 68 12.13 -26.89 -46.41
CA LEU A 68 11.01 -27.73 -46.00
C LEU A 68 10.95 -27.98 -44.49
N ASN A 69 12.08 -27.87 -43.80
CA ASN A 69 12.16 -28.06 -42.34
C ASN A 69 11.97 -26.75 -41.55
N LYS A 70 11.67 -25.62 -42.21
CA LYS A 70 11.39 -24.35 -41.52
C LYS A 70 10.01 -24.40 -40.86
N ARG A 71 9.95 -23.98 -39.59
CA ARG A 71 8.71 -23.86 -38.82
C ARG A 71 8.27 -22.41 -38.75
N SER A 72 6.97 -22.22 -38.49
CA SER A 72 6.39 -20.89 -38.27
C SER A 72 6.98 -20.25 -37.01
N ALA A 73 7.01 -18.91 -36.97
CA ALA A 73 7.51 -18.19 -35.81
C ALA A 73 6.71 -18.50 -34.53
N SER A 74 5.40 -18.75 -34.64
CA SER A 74 4.54 -19.12 -33.50
C SER A 74 4.93 -20.48 -32.90
N GLU A 75 5.27 -21.44 -33.74
CA GLU A 75 5.73 -22.78 -33.32
C GLU A 75 7.12 -22.72 -32.68
N LEU A 76 8.04 -21.94 -33.25
CA LEU A 76 9.36 -21.70 -32.67
C LEU A 76 9.27 -20.99 -31.31
N TRP A 77 8.46 -19.94 -31.19
CA TRP A 77 8.26 -19.26 -29.90
C TRP A 77 7.52 -20.15 -28.89
N LYS A 78 6.58 -20.98 -29.34
CA LYS A 78 5.91 -21.97 -28.49
C LYS A 78 6.93 -22.95 -27.92
N SER A 79 7.86 -23.49 -28.71
CA SER A 79 8.87 -24.42 -28.19
C SER A 79 9.79 -23.75 -27.14
N VAL A 80 10.25 -22.52 -27.40
CA VAL A 80 11.14 -21.76 -26.50
C VAL A 80 10.45 -21.33 -25.19
N ILE A 81 9.20 -20.90 -25.26
CA ILE A 81 8.47 -20.33 -24.11
C ILE A 81 7.68 -21.40 -23.34
N SER A 82 7.33 -22.50 -23.99
CA SER A 82 6.56 -23.56 -23.36
C SER A 82 7.28 -24.13 -22.15
N VAL A 83 6.50 -24.39 -21.12
CA VAL A 83 6.91 -25.21 -19.98
C VAL A 83 6.15 -26.51 -20.12
N SER A 84 6.73 -27.62 -19.65
CA SER A 84 6.00 -28.89 -19.57
C SER A 84 4.63 -28.70 -18.89
N ASN A 85 3.60 -29.42 -19.33
CA ASN A 85 2.25 -29.27 -18.77
C ASN A 85 2.24 -29.45 -17.24
N ALA A 86 3.05 -30.39 -16.72
CA ALA A 86 3.26 -30.58 -15.29
C ALA A 86 3.91 -29.34 -14.62
N GLY A 87 4.90 -28.73 -15.27
CA GLY A 87 5.56 -27.53 -14.81
C GLY A 87 4.64 -26.30 -14.80
N LYS A 88 3.82 -26.11 -15.83
CA LYS A 88 2.82 -25.03 -15.93
C LYS A 88 1.74 -25.17 -14.85
N ARG A 89 1.24 -26.38 -14.62
CA ARG A 89 0.18 -26.67 -13.64
C ARG A 89 0.64 -26.46 -12.19
N ARG A 90 1.87 -26.84 -11.85
CA ARG A 90 2.39 -26.79 -10.48
C ARG A 90 3.32 -25.61 -10.18
N GLY A 91 3.63 -24.78 -11.19
CA GLY A 91 4.53 -23.64 -11.06
C GLY A 91 5.99 -24.04 -10.77
N ARG A 92 6.48 -25.11 -11.41
CA ARG A 92 7.86 -25.59 -11.26
C ARG A 92 8.88 -24.78 -12.06
N GLY A 93 8.42 -24.06 -13.09
CA GLY A 93 9.26 -23.20 -13.92
C GLY A 93 9.41 -21.78 -13.35
N ARG A 94 10.58 -21.17 -13.55
CA ARG A 94 10.76 -19.72 -13.38
C ARG A 94 9.97 -18.96 -14.46
N THR A 95 9.79 -17.65 -14.28
CA THR A 95 9.02 -16.81 -15.21
C THR A 95 9.48 -17.00 -16.66
N ALA A 96 8.55 -17.36 -17.55
CA ALA A 96 8.86 -17.56 -18.97
C ALA A 96 9.15 -16.21 -19.66
N SER A 97 10.09 -16.23 -20.60
CA SER A 97 10.37 -15.08 -21.47
C SER A 97 9.14 -14.75 -22.33
N LYS A 98 8.95 -13.46 -22.63
CA LYS A 98 7.90 -13.04 -23.57
C LYS A 98 8.38 -13.24 -25.00
N ALA A 99 7.49 -13.73 -25.89
CA ALA A 99 7.77 -13.80 -27.31
C ALA A 99 8.03 -12.38 -27.84
N LYS A 100 9.14 -12.21 -28.58
CA LYS A 100 9.40 -10.97 -29.31
C LYS A 100 8.87 -11.16 -30.72
N ASP A 101 7.91 -10.32 -31.10
CA ASP A 101 7.43 -10.29 -32.48
C ASP A 101 8.52 -9.68 -33.38
N LEU A 102 9.01 -10.46 -34.34
CA LEU A 102 10.08 -10.08 -35.26
C LEU A 102 9.55 -9.32 -36.49
N ASN A 103 8.25 -9.43 -36.77
CA ASN A 103 7.62 -8.83 -37.95
C ASN A 103 7.17 -7.39 -37.70
N LYS A 104 7.02 -6.99 -36.42
CA LYS A 104 6.47 -5.69 -36.02
C LYS A 104 7.18 -4.47 -36.63
N THR A 105 8.49 -4.55 -36.87
CA THR A 105 9.29 -3.44 -37.43
C THR A 105 9.64 -3.61 -38.91
N GLN A 106 9.27 -4.73 -39.52
CA GLN A 106 9.60 -5.03 -40.92
C GLN A 106 8.55 -4.45 -41.86
N LYS A 107 9.01 -3.85 -42.96
CA LYS A 107 8.16 -3.37 -44.06
C LYS A 107 8.28 -4.34 -45.24
N ILE A 108 7.17 -4.59 -45.92
CA ILE A 108 7.15 -5.41 -47.13
C ILE A 108 7.96 -4.68 -48.23
N GLY A 109 8.69 -5.42 -49.05
CA GLY A 109 9.54 -4.85 -50.11
C GLY A 109 10.90 -4.33 -49.65
N PHE A 110 11.27 -4.49 -48.37
CA PHE A 110 12.61 -4.18 -47.87
C PHE A 110 13.34 -5.47 -47.48
N GLY A 111 14.56 -5.64 -47.98
CA GLY A 111 15.39 -6.82 -47.75
C GLY A 111 16.84 -6.47 -47.45
N LYS A 112 17.71 -7.49 -47.36
CA LYS A 112 19.17 -7.28 -47.21
C LYS A 112 19.75 -6.51 -48.40
N ILE A 113 19.22 -6.78 -49.59
CA ILE A 113 19.53 -6.02 -50.79
C ILE A 113 18.45 -4.94 -50.90
N PRO A 114 18.81 -3.65 -50.74
CA PRO A 114 17.84 -2.57 -50.80
C PRO A 114 17.50 -2.27 -52.26
N ILE A 115 16.35 -2.78 -52.70
CA ILE A 115 15.80 -2.61 -54.05
C ILE A 115 14.47 -1.90 -53.92
N ILE A 116 14.22 -0.91 -54.77
CA ILE A 116 12.93 -0.25 -54.93
C ILE A 116 12.05 -1.12 -55.82
N PHE A 117 10.90 -1.51 -55.26
CA PHE A 117 9.85 -2.24 -55.92
C PHE A 117 8.65 -1.31 -56.09
N PRO A 118 8.36 -0.83 -57.32
CA PRO A 118 7.20 0.02 -57.57
C PRO A 118 5.92 -0.74 -57.18
N GLY A 119 5.07 -0.10 -56.38
CA GLY A 119 3.83 -0.69 -55.84
C GLY A 119 3.98 -1.44 -54.52
N PHE A 120 5.19 -1.68 -54.02
CA PHE A 120 5.43 -2.30 -52.70
C PHE A 120 6.06 -1.32 -51.70
N ASN A 121 7.28 -0.86 -51.99
CA ASN A 121 8.01 0.04 -51.09
C ASN A 121 8.06 1.50 -51.59
N SER A 122 7.60 1.73 -52.81
CA SER A 122 7.54 3.03 -53.48
C SER A 122 6.28 3.12 -54.33
N ASN A 123 5.89 4.34 -54.68
CA ASN A 123 4.76 4.57 -55.58
C ASN A 123 5.12 4.13 -57.00
N ILE A 124 4.13 3.64 -57.74
CA ILE A 124 4.30 3.19 -59.14
C ILE A 124 4.61 4.37 -60.07
N ILE A 125 4.01 5.53 -59.79
CA ILE A 125 4.15 6.75 -60.57
C ILE A 125 4.82 7.80 -59.67
N LEU A 126 5.86 8.45 -60.19
CA LEU A 126 6.55 9.55 -59.52
C LEU A 126 6.65 10.72 -60.49
N GLY A 127 5.81 11.74 -60.27
CA GLY A 127 5.58 12.80 -61.27
C GLY A 127 4.93 12.22 -62.53
N ASP A 128 5.53 12.49 -63.69
CA ASP A 128 5.03 12.03 -65.00
C ASP A 128 5.66 10.70 -65.45
N THR A 129 6.54 10.12 -64.63
CA THR A 129 7.30 8.91 -64.99
C THR A 129 6.84 7.69 -64.22
N THR A 130 6.75 6.55 -64.91
CA THR A 130 6.56 5.24 -64.29
C THR A 130 7.88 4.75 -63.71
N LEU A 131 7.89 4.46 -62.41
CA LEU A 131 9.10 4.08 -61.70
C LEU A 131 9.43 2.59 -61.96
N GLN A 132 10.64 2.31 -62.43
CA GLN A 132 11.11 0.93 -62.65
C GLN A 132 11.88 0.39 -61.44
N GLN A 133 11.95 -0.93 -61.32
CA GLN A 133 12.72 -1.58 -60.26
C GLN A 133 14.19 -1.19 -60.33
N ARG A 134 14.73 -0.58 -59.27
CA ARG A 134 16.13 -0.12 -59.19
C ARG A 134 16.73 -0.33 -57.80
N PRO A 135 18.06 -0.44 -57.65
CA PRO A 135 18.68 -0.41 -56.32
C PRO A 135 18.47 0.95 -55.64
N PHE A 136 18.51 0.97 -54.30
CA PHE A 136 18.49 2.20 -53.51
C PHE A 136 19.76 3.04 -53.76
N THR A 137 19.58 4.36 -53.76
CA THR A 137 20.69 5.33 -53.66
C THR A 137 21.27 5.36 -52.24
N GLU A 138 22.47 5.91 -52.08
CA GLU A 138 23.14 5.97 -50.77
C GLU A 138 22.35 6.76 -49.73
N GLN A 139 21.72 7.87 -50.14
CA GLN A 139 20.87 8.69 -49.27
C GLN A 139 19.63 7.91 -48.80
N GLU A 140 18.94 7.21 -49.71
CA GLU A 140 17.78 6.37 -49.37
C GLU A 140 18.18 5.23 -48.42
N LYS A 141 19.36 4.63 -48.60
CA LYS A 141 19.90 3.61 -47.69
C LYS A 141 20.12 4.16 -46.28
N LEU A 142 20.75 5.32 -46.16
CA LEU A 142 21.00 5.98 -44.86
C LEU A 142 19.69 6.31 -44.15
N ASN A 143 18.73 6.90 -44.86
CA ASN A 143 17.41 7.21 -44.31
C ASN A 143 16.69 5.95 -43.81
N TYR A 144 16.77 4.86 -44.58
CA TYR A 144 16.18 3.57 -44.18
C TYR A 144 16.83 3.01 -42.91
N ILE A 145 18.17 3.04 -42.81
CA ILE A 145 18.89 2.56 -41.62
C ILE A 145 18.49 3.37 -40.39
N GLN A 146 18.47 4.70 -40.51
CA GLN A 146 18.06 5.61 -39.43
C GLN A 146 16.60 5.36 -39.00
N GLU A 147 15.69 5.10 -39.95
CA GLU A 147 14.30 4.74 -39.67
C GLU A 147 14.18 3.38 -38.95
N GLN A 148 15.03 2.41 -39.28
CA GLN A 148 15.06 1.11 -38.59
C GLN A 148 15.63 1.21 -37.18
N GLU A 149 16.68 1.99 -36.97
CA GLU A 149 17.28 2.23 -35.66
C GLU A 149 16.31 2.93 -34.71
N THR A 150 15.64 3.98 -35.18
CA THR A 150 14.60 4.69 -34.40
C THR A 150 13.45 3.77 -34.00
N LYS A 151 12.97 2.91 -34.91
CA LYS A 151 11.94 1.90 -34.60
C LYS A 151 12.43 0.84 -33.61
N ASN A 152 13.67 0.38 -33.76
CA ASN A 152 14.27 -0.59 -32.84
C ASN A 152 14.39 0.00 -31.43
N LEU A 153 14.80 1.25 -31.31
CA LEU A 153 14.84 1.99 -30.04
C LEU A 153 13.45 2.07 -29.39
N ILE A 154 12.41 2.45 -30.15
CA ILE A 154 11.02 2.47 -29.67
C ILE A 154 10.54 1.06 -29.24
N SER A 155 10.94 0.01 -29.96
CA SER A 155 10.55 -1.37 -29.64
C SER A 155 11.20 -1.92 -28.36
N THR A 156 12.38 -1.42 -28.00
CA THR A 156 13.18 -1.88 -26.85
C THR A 156 12.83 -1.19 -25.54
N THR A 157 11.85 -0.27 -25.53
CA THR A 157 11.45 0.45 -24.32
C THR A 157 11.17 -0.55 -23.18
N LYS A 158 11.99 -0.42 -22.13
CA LYS A 158 11.99 -1.24 -20.91
C LYS A 158 10.58 -1.29 -20.31
N ARG A 159 10.30 -2.34 -19.52
CA ARG A 159 9.06 -2.48 -18.73
C ARG A 159 8.70 -1.14 -18.08
N ASN A 160 7.63 -0.49 -18.54
CA ASN A 160 7.13 0.74 -17.94
C ASN A 160 6.83 0.48 -16.46
N LYS A 161 7.68 1.01 -15.56
CA LYS A 161 7.35 1.06 -14.13
C LYS A 161 6.15 2.00 -14.01
N LEU A 162 5.17 1.64 -13.17
CA LEU A 162 4.07 2.55 -12.86
C LEU A 162 4.65 3.83 -12.27
N HIS A 163 4.12 4.98 -12.71
CA HIS A 163 4.49 6.26 -12.14
C HIS A 163 4.27 6.25 -10.61
N PRO A 164 5.16 6.83 -9.78
CA PRO A 164 5.03 6.81 -8.33
C PRO A 164 3.67 7.30 -7.79
N LEU A 165 3.03 8.26 -8.48
CA LEU A 165 1.69 8.76 -8.11
C LEU A 165 0.56 7.76 -8.35
N LEU A 166 0.76 6.80 -9.25
CA LEU A 166 -0.22 5.75 -9.59
C LEU A 166 0.02 4.46 -8.78
N ARG A 167 1.06 4.44 -7.94
CA ARG A 167 1.38 3.35 -7.04
C ARG A 167 0.40 3.38 -5.86
N GLY A 168 0.10 2.20 -5.32
CA GLY A 168 -0.62 2.08 -4.06
C GLY A 168 0.29 2.37 -2.86
N TRP A 169 -0.01 1.75 -1.71
CA TRP A 169 0.77 1.94 -0.47
C TRP A 169 2.22 1.45 -0.59
N SER A 170 2.49 0.47 -1.45
CA SER A 170 3.82 -0.14 -1.61
C SER A 170 4.01 -0.67 -3.03
N GLY A 171 5.25 -0.82 -3.50
CA GLY A 171 5.57 -0.85 -4.95
C GLY A 171 5.22 -2.13 -5.66
N GLY A 172 5.53 -3.25 -5.03
CA GLY A 172 5.12 -4.56 -5.55
C GLY A 172 3.68 -4.92 -5.18
N GLN A 173 3.02 -4.15 -4.31
CA GLN A 173 1.73 -4.54 -3.74
C GLN A 173 0.59 -3.77 -4.40
N PRO A 174 -0.53 -4.44 -4.73
CA PRO A 174 -1.67 -3.78 -5.36
C PRO A 174 -2.52 -2.97 -4.36
N GLY A 175 -2.31 -3.13 -3.05
CA GLY A 175 -3.07 -2.42 -2.01
C GLY A 175 -2.91 -0.90 -2.11
N GLY A 176 -4.02 -0.17 -2.05
CA GLY A 176 -4.12 1.28 -2.22
C GLY A 176 -4.19 1.74 -3.68
N ARG A 177 -4.10 0.84 -4.67
CA ARG A 177 -4.14 1.21 -6.09
C ARG A 177 -5.58 1.54 -6.52
N ARG A 178 -5.73 2.65 -7.26
CA ARG A 178 -6.97 3.03 -7.96
C ARG A 178 -7.10 2.24 -9.26
N LEU A 179 -8.28 1.68 -9.50
CA LEU A 179 -8.57 0.86 -10.68
C LEU A 179 -9.53 1.51 -11.67
N GLY A 180 -10.14 2.63 -11.32
CA GLY A 180 -11.26 3.23 -12.07
C GLY A 180 -12.61 2.58 -11.75
N PRO A 181 -13.70 3.06 -12.37
CA PRO A 181 -15.08 2.65 -12.06
C PRO A 181 -15.35 1.15 -12.31
N PRO A 182 -16.45 0.62 -11.75
CA PRO A 182 -16.98 -0.68 -12.13
C PRO A 182 -17.47 -0.67 -13.59
N SER A 183 -17.17 -1.75 -14.31
CA SER A 183 -17.61 -1.96 -15.70
C SER A 183 -18.94 -2.70 -15.65
N SER A 184 -20.05 -1.98 -15.64
CA SER A 184 -21.42 -2.49 -15.67
C SER A 184 -22.21 -1.67 -16.70
N ASP A 185 -23.35 -2.20 -17.12
CA ASP A 185 -24.21 -1.55 -18.13
C ASP A 185 -24.80 -0.22 -17.62
N GLU A 186 -24.99 -0.09 -16.31
CA GLU A 186 -25.34 1.17 -15.64
C GLU A 186 -24.14 2.12 -15.54
N SER A 187 -24.33 3.38 -15.89
CA SER A 187 -23.25 4.37 -15.86
C SER A 187 -22.92 4.80 -14.43
N PHE A 188 -21.94 4.14 -13.80
CA PHE A 188 -21.35 4.51 -12.50
C PHE A 188 -20.47 5.77 -12.61
N LYS A 189 -21.05 6.91 -13.04
CA LYS A 189 -20.35 8.20 -13.16
C LYS A 189 -19.88 8.67 -11.77
N GLY A 190 -18.60 9.02 -11.65
CA GLY A 190 -18.01 9.52 -10.41
C GLY A 190 -17.62 8.44 -9.39
N PHE A 191 -17.82 7.15 -9.69
CA PHE A 191 -17.32 6.09 -8.84
C PHE A 191 -15.84 5.79 -9.13
N GLU A 192 -15.09 5.60 -8.05
CA GLU A 192 -13.75 5.05 -8.10
C GLU A 192 -13.69 3.75 -7.30
N THR A 193 -12.77 2.87 -7.69
CA THR A 193 -12.54 1.61 -7.01
C THR A 193 -11.09 1.48 -6.56
N TRP A 194 -10.90 1.07 -5.30
CA TRP A 194 -9.60 0.86 -4.67
C TRP A 194 -9.46 -0.59 -4.22
N ILE A 195 -8.23 -1.11 -4.32
CA ILE A 195 -7.87 -2.41 -3.72
C ILE A 195 -7.43 -2.16 -2.27
N LEU A 196 -8.11 -2.77 -1.30
CA LEU A 196 -7.72 -2.68 0.12
C LEU A 196 -6.71 -3.77 0.49
N TYR A 197 -6.90 -4.97 -0.02
CA TYR A 197 -6.04 -6.11 0.32
C TYR A 197 -6.06 -7.14 -0.80
N CYS A 198 -4.90 -7.72 -1.08
CA CYS A 198 -4.73 -8.78 -2.06
C CYS A 198 -3.71 -9.77 -1.54
N ASN A 199 -4.12 -11.03 -1.37
CA ASN A 199 -3.23 -12.13 -1.03
C ASN A 199 -3.51 -13.33 -1.94
N HIS A 200 -2.52 -14.20 -2.11
CA HIS A 200 -2.74 -15.51 -2.70
C HIS A 200 -3.02 -16.54 -1.60
N THR A 201 -4.19 -17.16 -1.65
CA THR A 201 -4.55 -18.33 -0.85
C THR A 201 -4.32 -19.59 -1.66
N SER A 202 -4.27 -20.75 -1.00
CA SER A 202 -4.20 -22.03 -1.69
C SER A 202 -5.22 -23.00 -1.15
N ILE A 203 -5.86 -23.74 -2.05
CA ILE A 203 -6.80 -24.81 -1.74
C ILE A 203 -6.23 -26.14 -2.22
N MET A 204 -6.54 -27.24 -1.53
CA MET A 204 -6.20 -28.58 -1.99
C MET A 204 -7.32 -29.12 -2.86
N THR A 205 -6.98 -29.68 -4.01
CA THR A 205 -7.91 -30.24 -4.99
C THR A 205 -7.41 -31.63 -5.40
N SER A 206 -8.30 -32.59 -5.63
CA SER A 206 -7.93 -33.97 -6.00
C SER A 206 -7.06 -34.01 -7.26
N ASN A 207 -7.49 -33.33 -8.32
CA ASN A 207 -6.85 -33.43 -9.64
C ASN A 207 -5.58 -32.59 -9.79
N MET A 208 -5.52 -31.44 -9.12
CA MET A 208 -4.43 -30.46 -9.29
C MET A 208 -3.50 -30.40 -8.07
N GLY A 209 -3.89 -30.97 -6.94
CA GLY A 209 -3.21 -30.78 -5.66
C GLY A 209 -3.40 -29.36 -5.16
N ARG A 210 -2.30 -28.69 -4.79
CA ARG A 210 -2.31 -27.33 -4.25
C ARG A 210 -2.58 -26.29 -5.35
N THR A 211 -3.81 -25.81 -5.43
CA THR A 211 -4.25 -24.78 -6.38
C THR A 211 -4.21 -23.40 -5.74
N LYS A 212 -3.51 -22.45 -6.36
CA LYS A 212 -3.46 -21.05 -5.89
C LYS A 212 -4.74 -20.30 -6.31
N ARG A 213 -5.26 -19.46 -5.42
CA ARG A 213 -6.36 -18.53 -5.67
C ARG A 213 -5.97 -17.14 -5.19
N CYS A 214 -6.42 -16.12 -5.91
CA CYS A 214 -6.28 -14.72 -5.49
C CYS A 214 -7.47 -14.35 -4.59
N ARG A 215 -7.21 -13.95 -3.35
CA ARG A 215 -8.19 -13.38 -2.42
C ARG A 215 -8.01 -11.86 -2.38
N LEU A 216 -9.08 -11.16 -2.73
CA LEU A 216 -9.09 -9.71 -2.91
C LEU A 216 -10.19 -9.08 -2.04
N LEU A 217 -9.87 -7.94 -1.43
CA LEU A 217 -10.85 -7.05 -0.80
C LEU A 217 -10.80 -5.72 -1.55
N VAL A 218 -11.96 -5.33 -2.09
CA VAL A 218 -12.12 -4.14 -2.92
C VAL A 218 -13.18 -3.24 -2.31
N ILE A 219 -13.00 -1.93 -2.44
CA ILE A 219 -13.98 -0.92 -2.10
C ILE A 219 -14.23 -0.01 -3.30
N THR A 220 -15.49 0.28 -3.57
CA THR A 220 -15.97 1.19 -4.61
C THR A 220 -16.75 2.30 -3.94
N GLY A 221 -16.60 3.56 -4.36
CA GLY A 221 -17.36 4.66 -3.78
C GLY A 221 -17.32 5.93 -4.63
N ASN A 222 -18.31 6.81 -4.40
CA ASN A 222 -18.52 8.03 -5.18
C ASN A 222 -18.02 9.31 -4.47
N ARG A 223 -17.36 9.18 -3.31
CA ARG A 223 -16.94 10.30 -2.44
C ARG A 223 -18.07 11.22 -1.95
N LYS A 224 -19.32 10.79 -2.07
CA LYS A 224 -20.53 11.52 -1.68
C LYS A 224 -21.41 10.68 -0.74
N GLY A 225 -20.79 9.94 0.16
CA GLY A 225 -21.48 9.10 1.14
C GLY A 225 -21.85 7.70 0.67
N LEU A 226 -21.79 7.38 -0.64
CA LEU A 226 -22.04 6.01 -1.12
C LEU A 226 -20.74 5.25 -1.28
N ALA A 227 -20.62 4.12 -0.58
CA ALA A 227 -19.52 3.19 -0.73
C ALA A 227 -19.97 1.73 -0.55
N GLY A 228 -19.34 0.81 -1.27
CA GLY A 228 -19.58 -0.61 -1.18
C GLY A 228 -18.28 -1.38 -1.20
N PHE A 229 -18.17 -2.43 -0.38
CA PHE A 229 -16.98 -3.28 -0.34
C PHE A 229 -17.33 -4.75 -0.50
N VAL A 230 -16.42 -5.49 -1.11
CA VAL A 230 -16.59 -6.93 -1.31
C VAL A 230 -15.28 -7.66 -1.15
N MET A 231 -15.38 -8.84 -0.55
CA MET A 231 -14.30 -9.82 -0.54
C MET A 231 -14.59 -10.91 -1.55
N LEU A 232 -13.68 -11.11 -2.50
CA LEU A 232 -13.81 -12.12 -3.54
C LEU A 232 -12.56 -12.98 -3.61
N SER A 233 -12.73 -14.25 -3.97
CA SER A 233 -11.61 -15.16 -4.25
C SER A 233 -11.80 -15.79 -5.63
N GLY A 234 -10.76 -15.81 -6.46
CA GLY A 234 -10.80 -16.36 -7.82
C GLY A 234 -9.46 -16.93 -8.28
N SER A 235 -9.43 -17.49 -9.49
CA SER A 235 -8.21 -18.11 -10.04
C SER A 235 -7.21 -17.06 -10.54
N GLU A 236 -7.67 -16.18 -11.42
CA GLU A 236 -6.83 -15.14 -12.05
C GLU A 236 -7.03 -13.78 -11.39
N PHE A 237 -5.94 -13.02 -11.23
CA PHE A 237 -5.99 -11.70 -10.60
C PHE A 237 -6.89 -10.71 -11.35
N LYS A 238 -6.70 -10.52 -12.67
CA LYS A 238 -7.45 -9.52 -13.46
C LYS A 238 -8.95 -9.82 -13.50
N SER A 239 -9.31 -11.08 -13.77
CA SER A 239 -10.71 -11.52 -13.76
C SER A 239 -11.35 -11.31 -12.38
N THR A 240 -10.65 -11.69 -11.30
CA THR A 240 -11.14 -11.50 -9.93
C THR A 240 -11.32 -10.02 -9.58
N VAL A 241 -10.43 -9.14 -10.03
CA VAL A 241 -10.56 -7.70 -9.84
C VAL A 241 -11.82 -7.18 -10.51
N ASN A 242 -12.06 -7.51 -11.78
CA ASN A 242 -13.23 -7.04 -12.52
C ASN A 242 -14.53 -7.53 -11.87
N ALA A 243 -14.59 -8.80 -11.51
CA ALA A 243 -15.74 -9.36 -10.81
C ALA A 243 -15.96 -8.72 -9.43
N ALA A 244 -14.89 -8.38 -8.70
CA ALA A 244 -14.99 -7.68 -7.42
C ALA A 244 -15.49 -6.25 -7.58
N LYS A 245 -15.09 -5.53 -8.63
CA LYS A 245 -15.61 -4.18 -8.91
C LYS A 245 -17.12 -4.18 -9.09
N VAL A 246 -17.63 -5.07 -9.94
CA VAL A 246 -19.07 -5.20 -10.23
C VAL A 246 -19.84 -5.54 -8.95
N LYS A 247 -19.38 -6.55 -8.21
CA LYS A 247 -20.03 -6.95 -6.94
C LYS A 247 -19.98 -5.87 -5.86
N ALA A 248 -18.93 -5.04 -5.82
CA ALA A 248 -18.87 -3.91 -4.89
C ALA A 248 -19.87 -2.81 -5.27
N GLY A 249 -20.05 -2.54 -6.57
CA GLY A 249 -21.05 -1.59 -7.07
C GLY A 249 -22.51 -2.04 -6.81
N GLN A 250 -22.76 -3.34 -6.68
CA GLN A 250 -24.07 -3.88 -6.32
C GLN A 250 -24.37 -3.81 -4.81
N ARG A 251 -23.35 -3.60 -3.95
CA ARG A 251 -23.47 -3.64 -2.48
C ARG A 251 -23.11 -2.30 -1.88
N LEU A 252 -23.73 -1.24 -2.38
CA LEU A 252 -23.52 0.11 -1.89
C LEU A 252 -24.24 0.33 -0.57
N ILE A 253 -23.59 1.12 0.27
CA ILE A 253 -24.05 1.51 1.59
C ILE A 253 -23.98 3.04 1.61
N TYR A 254 -25.06 3.66 2.09
CA TYR A 254 -25.09 5.09 2.36
C TYR A 254 -24.56 5.38 3.76
N VAL A 255 -23.64 6.33 3.84
CA VAL A 255 -23.01 6.78 5.08
C VAL A 255 -23.31 8.26 5.25
N GLU A 256 -23.96 8.60 6.37
CA GLU A 256 -24.22 9.97 6.75
C GLU A 256 -22.92 10.67 7.18
N ARG A 257 -22.78 11.95 6.83
CA ARG A 257 -21.59 12.75 7.08
C ARG A 257 -22.00 14.09 7.66
N HIS A 258 -21.30 14.53 8.69
CA HIS A 258 -21.46 15.88 9.22
C HIS A 258 -20.75 16.88 8.31
N ASN A 259 -21.50 17.87 7.82
CA ASN A 259 -21.01 18.94 6.95
C ASN A 259 -20.17 18.42 5.76
N ASP A 260 -20.54 17.24 5.24
CA ASP A 260 -19.89 16.51 4.14
C ASP A 260 -18.39 16.19 4.30
N HIS A 261 -17.81 16.38 5.49
CA HIS A 261 -16.36 16.26 5.70
C HIS A 261 -15.96 15.25 6.78
N THR A 262 -16.77 15.05 7.82
CA THR A 262 -16.47 14.20 8.98
C THR A 262 -17.66 13.30 9.36
N VAL A 263 -17.48 12.45 10.35
CA VAL A 263 -18.54 11.62 10.97
C VAL A 263 -19.45 12.46 11.87
N LEU A 264 -20.64 11.96 12.21
CA LEU A 264 -21.61 12.70 13.06
C LEU A 264 -21.09 12.90 14.50
N HIS A 265 -20.53 11.86 15.09
CA HIS A 265 -20.00 11.91 16.45
C HIS A 265 -18.85 10.91 16.61
N ASP A 266 -18.13 10.99 17.72
CA ASP A 266 -17.16 9.96 18.12
C ASP A 266 -17.89 8.61 18.21
N PHE A 267 -17.27 7.49 17.88
CA PHE A 267 -17.91 6.18 18.11
C PHE A 267 -16.90 5.07 18.36
N PHE A 268 -17.39 4.04 19.05
CA PHE A 268 -16.70 2.78 19.24
C PHE A 268 -17.37 1.70 18.41
N SER A 269 -16.57 0.94 17.66
CA SER A 269 -17.07 -0.24 16.95
C SER A 269 -16.11 -1.41 17.08
N GLN A 270 -16.69 -2.62 17.05
CA GLN A 270 -15.93 -3.85 17.19
C GLN A 270 -16.43 -4.90 16.19
N PHE A 271 -15.48 -5.57 15.53
CA PHE A 271 -15.75 -6.78 14.75
C PHE A 271 -14.74 -7.87 15.09
N GLY A 272 -15.22 -8.94 15.73
CA GLY A 272 -14.36 -9.96 16.33
C GLY A 272 -13.41 -9.33 17.36
N ASN A 273 -12.11 -9.58 17.22
CA ASN A 273 -11.07 -9.03 18.11
C ASN A 273 -10.51 -7.68 17.65
N THR A 274 -11.10 -7.07 16.62
CA THR A 274 -10.68 -5.75 16.12
C THR A 274 -11.58 -4.69 16.70
N LYS A 275 -11.01 -3.79 17.49
CA LYS A 275 -11.69 -2.66 18.13
C LYS A 275 -11.26 -1.37 17.43
N ILE A 276 -12.20 -0.50 17.10
CA ILE A 276 -11.93 0.78 16.46
C ILE A 276 -12.58 1.88 17.29
N PHE A 277 -11.75 2.86 17.63
CA PHE A 277 -12.19 4.11 18.24
C PHE A 277 -12.04 5.19 17.19
N VAL A 278 -13.15 5.85 16.85
CA VAL A 278 -13.20 6.92 15.88
C VAL A 278 -13.56 8.21 16.60
N GLU A 279 -12.81 9.26 16.32
CA GLU A 279 -13.05 10.60 16.85
C GLU A 279 -13.36 11.54 15.68
N GLN A 280 -14.41 12.34 15.85
CA GLN A 280 -14.77 13.44 14.96
C GLN A 280 -13.69 14.52 15.03
N ARG A 281 -13.35 15.10 13.88
CA ARG A 281 -12.35 16.17 13.79
C ARG A 281 -12.88 17.37 13.01
N PRO A 282 -12.42 18.60 13.35
CA PRO A 282 -12.77 19.80 12.59
C PRO A 282 -12.12 19.78 11.20
N LYS A 283 -12.59 20.67 10.33
CA LYS A 283 -12.09 20.83 8.97
C LYS A 283 -10.59 21.19 8.99
N GLY A 284 -9.80 20.55 8.13
CA GLY A 284 -8.36 20.82 7.99
C GLY A 284 -7.46 19.93 8.86
N HIS A 285 -8.03 19.06 9.70
CA HIS A 285 -7.26 18.06 10.43
C HIS A 285 -6.70 16.97 9.50
N GLY A 286 -7.44 16.62 8.46
CA GLY A 286 -7.13 15.51 7.55
C GLY A 286 -7.33 14.13 8.18
N LEU A 287 -6.96 13.10 7.41
CA LEU A 287 -7.12 11.69 7.77
C LEU A 287 -5.93 11.16 8.56
N GLN A 288 -6.05 11.10 9.89
CA GLN A 288 -5.08 10.47 10.79
C GLN A 288 -5.60 9.11 11.25
N CYS A 289 -5.45 8.11 10.38
CA CYS A 289 -5.95 6.77 10.62
C CYS A 289 -5.07 5.71 9.95
N HIS A 290 -5.40 4.43 10.18
CA HIS A 290 -4.74 3.33 9.47
C HIS A 290 -4.97 3.42 7.96
N ARG A 291 -3.97 3.06 7.13
CA ARG A 291 -4.01 3.19 5.66
C ARG A 291 -5.24 2.59 4.98
N VAL A 292 -5.80 1.51 5.55
CA VAL A 292 -7.04 0.87 5.07
C VAL A 292 -8.26 1.76 5.34
N ILE A 293 -8.37 2.31 6.56
CA ILE A 293 -9.46 3.21 6.94
C ILE A 293 -9.36 4.47 6.09
N ARG A 294 -8.13 5.00 5.86
CA ARG A 294 -7.89 6.13 4.98
C ARG A 294 -8.48 5.92 3.59
N THR A 295 -8.21 4.77 2.95
CA THR A 295 -8.80 4.44 1.65
C THR A 295 -10.32 4.24 1.70
N CYS A 296 -10.88 3.78 2.83
CA CYS A 296 -12.33 3.72 3.01
C CYS A 296 -12.94 5.12 3.12
N CYS A 297 -12.33 6.01 3.90
CA CYS A 297 -12.72 7.42 4.01
C CYS A 297 -12.64 8.11 2.65
N GLU A 298 -11.59 7.88 1.86
CA GLU A 298 -11.49 8.39 0.48
C GLU A 298 -12.63 7.90 -0.41
N ALA A 299 -13.06 6.64 -0.28
CA ALA A 299 -14.17 6.09 -1.06
C ALA A 299 -15.53 6.67 -0.65
N VAL A 300 -15.75 6.83 0.66
CA VAL A 300 -16.98 7.43 1.22
C VAL A 300 -17.02 8.95 0.99
N GLY A 301 -15.88 9.63 1.01
CA GLY A 301 -15.78 11.09 0.96
C GLY A 301 -15.68 11.75 2.35
N ILE A 302 -15.04 11.09 3.31
CA ILE A 302 -14.69 11.68 4.60
C ILE A 302 -13.26 12.25 4.47
N THR A 303 -13.08 13.52 4.78
CA THR A 303 -11.80 14.24 4.66
C THR A 303 -11.07 14.35 5.98
N ASP A 304 -11.79 14.48 7.09
CA ASP A 304 -11.23 14.71 8.42
C ASP A 304 -11.67 13.61 9.37
N LEU A 305 -10.71 12.90 9.95
CA LEU A 305 -11.00 11.80 10.89
C LEU A 305 -9.76 11.43 11.69
N PHE A 306 -9.94 11.15 12.97
CA PHE A 306 -8.96 10.39 13.74
C PHE A 306 -9.52 9.00 14.04
N ALA A 307 -8.76 7.95 13.74
CA ALA A 307 -9.19 6.59 14.07
C ALA A 307 -8.05 5.74 14.61
N LYS A 308 -8.28 5.13 15.77
CA LYS A 308 -7.36 4.23 16.44
C LYS A 308 -7.90 2.80 16.43
N ILE A 309 -7.06 1.88 15.97
CA ILE A 309 -7.36 0.44 16.02
C ILE A 309 -6.64 -0.16 17.23
N GLU A 310 -7.35 -1.01 17.97
CA GLU A 310 -6.84 -1.83 19.05
C GLU A 310 -7.17 -3.32 18.81
N GLY A 311 -6.30 -4.21 19.28
CA GLY A 311 -6.45 -5.65 19.11
C GLY A 311 -5.90 -6.17 17.78
N SER A 312 -6.72 -6.88 17.00
CA SER A 312 -6.29 -7.51 15.74
C SER A 312 -6.20 -6.53 14.57
N ASN A 313 -5.14 -6.66 13.77
CA ASN A 313 -4.91 -5.82 12.59
C ASN A 313 -5.34 -6.48 11.27
N ASN A 314 -6.30 -7.41 11.31
CA ASN A 314 -6.80 -8.05 10.09
C ASN A 314 -7.61 -7.06 9.23
N VAL A 315 -7.16 -6.81 8.00
CA VAL A 315 -7.77 -5.84 7.08
C VAL A 315 -9.26 -6.07 6.87
N SER A 316 -9.69 -7.33 6.76
CA SER A 316 -11.12 -7.63 6.59
C SER A 316 -11.96 -7.21 7.78
N SER A 317 -11.45 -7.43 8.98
CA SER A 317 -12.15 -7.13 10.23
C SER A 317 -12.17 -5.62 10.48
N ILE A 318 -11.08 -4.94 10.15
CA ILE A 318 -10.98 -3.47 10.21
C ILE A 318 -12.07 -2.83 9.34
N VAL A 319 -12.19 -3.26 8.08
CA VAL A 319 -13.19 -2.67 7.17
C VAL A 319 -14.61 -2.92 7.67
N LYS A 320 -14.92 -4.15 8.10
CA LYS A 320 -16.24 -4.49 8.62
C LYS A 320 -16.57 -3.70 9.90
N ALA A 321 -15.66 -3.65 10.88
CA ALA A 321 -15.85 -2.86 12.10
C ALA A 321 -16.08 -1.38 11.78
N PHE A 322 -15.31 -0.82 10.85
CA PHE A 322 -15.44 0.57 10.47
C PHE A 322 -16.83 0.88 9.88
N PHE A 323 -17.29 0.09 8.91
CA PHE A 323 -18.62 0.28 8.32
C PHE A 323 -19.77 -0.01 9.28
N ILE A 324 -19.63 -0.97 10.20
CA ILE A 324 -20.62 -1.19 11.27
C ILE A 324 -20.75 0.07 12.12
N GLY A 325 -19.62 0.67 12.52
CA GLY A 325 -19.65 1.90 13.33
C GLY A 325 -20.20 3.10 12.58
N LEU A 326 -19.90 3.24 11.28
CA LEU A 326 -20.50 4.29 10.43
C LEU A 326 -22.02 4.15 10.31
N LEU A 327 -22.52 2.92 10.21
CA LEU A 327 -23.95 2.63 10.11
C LEU A 327 -24.70 2.77 11.45
N GLN A 328 -24.00 2.66 12.57
CA GLN A 328 -24.57 2.80 13.91
C GLN A 328 -24.56 4.24 14.43
N GLN A 329 -24.14 5.20 13.60
CA GLN A 329 -24.17 6.61 13.98
C GLN A 329 -25.62 7.07 14.16
N LYS A 330 -25.82 7.92 15.15
CA LYS A 330 -27.09 8.60 15.39
C LYS A 330 -26.99 10.02 14.89
N THR A 331 -28.03 10.48 14.20
CA THR A 331 -28.14 11.91 13.87
C THR A 331 -28.38 12.73 15.13
N TYR A 332 -28.01 14.00 15.08
CA TYR A 332 -28.22 14.91 16.21
C TYR A 332 -29.70 14.98 16.61
N ASP A 333 -30.61 14.95 15.64
CA ASP A 333 -32.05 14.93 15.87
C ASP A 333 -32.51 13.67 16.61
N GLN A 334 -31.93 12.49 16.28
CA GLN A 334 -32.24 11.25 16.99
C GLN A 334 -31.80 11.32 18.45
N ILE A 335 -30.57 11.80 18.70
CA ILE A 335 -30.02 11.93 20.06
C ILE A 335 -30.89 12.87 20.90
N VAL A 336 -31.27 14.01 20.32
CA VAL A 336 -32.11 15.02 20.97
C VAL A 336 -33.52 14.51 21.26
N LYS A 337 -34.13 13.76 20.34
CA LYS A 337 -35.44 13.12 20.57
C LYS A 337 -35.41 12.06 21.65
N GLU A 338 -34.34 11.26 21.72
CA GLU A 338 -34.18 10.23 22.76
C GLU A 338 -34.05 10.85 24.16
N LYS A 339 -33.27 11.93 24.27
CA LYS A 339 -32.94 12.57 25.55
C LYS A 339 -33.91 13.67 25.97
N GLY A 340 -34.59 14.32 25.03
CA GLY A 340 -35.46 15.46 25.28
C GLY A 340 -34.70 16.72 25.77
N LEU A 341 -33.43 16.88 25.37
CA LEU A 341 -32.57 18.00 25.78
C LEU A 341 -31.91 18.66 24.56
N HIS A 342 -31.55 19.93 24.68
CA HIS A 342 -30.79 20.63 23.64
C HIS A 342 -29.37 20.06 23.51
N LEU A 343 -28.95 19.76 22.27
CA LEU A 343 -27.57 19.37 21.99
C LEU A 343 -26.73 20.62 21.71
N VAL A 344 -25.80 20.93 22.61
CA VAL A 344 -24.94 22.11 22.53
C VAL A 344 -23.51 21.68 22.21
N GLU A 345 -22.92 22.29 21.19
CA GLU A 345 -21.51 22.13 20.83
C GLU A 345 -20.70 23.29 21.41
N MET A 346 -19.57 22.96 22.04
CA MET A 346 -18.60 23.93 22.55
C MET A 346 -17.24 23.66 21.92
N ARG A 347 -16.85 24.49 20.93
CA ARG A 347 -15.55 24.36 20.25
C ARG A 347 -14.52 25.30 20.85
N LYS A 348 -13.28 24.82 20.97
CA LYS A 348 -12.14 25.65 21.38
C LYS A 348 -11.89 26.81 20.40
N GLU A 349 -12.13 26.59 19.10
CA GLU A 349 -11.97 27.59 18.04
C GLU A 349 -12.94 28.78 18.22
N ASN A 350 -14.14 28.52 18.75
CA ASN A 350 -15.15 29.53 19.00
C ASN A 350 -15.06 30.06 20.44
N ASN A 351 -13.90 29.98 21.10
CA ASN A 351 -13.71 30.37 22.50
C ASN A 351 -14.71 29.70 23.46
N TYR A 352 -15.09 28.45 23.18
CA TYR A 352 -16.11 27.70 23.93
C TYR A 352 -17.51 28.34 23.93
N PHE A 353 -17.81 29.18 22.94
CA PHE A 353 -19.15 29.71 22.74
C PHE A 353 -20.15 28.57 22.49
N PRO A 354 -21.29 28.51 23.23
CA PRO A 354 -22.27 27.44 23.10
C PRO A 354 -23.09 27.60 21.82
N THR A 355 -22.93 26.69 20.87
CA THR A 355 -23.75 26.63 19.65
C THR A 355 -24.73 25.47 19.73
N VAL A 356 -26.03 25.75 19.67
CA VAL A 356 -27.08 24.71 19.65
C VAL A 356 -27.06 24.01 18.29
N LEU A 357 -26.78 22.71 18.27
CA LEU A 357 -26.77 21.90 17.05
C LEU A 357 -28.19 21.41 16.69
N ALA A 358 -28.94 20.96 17.69
CA ALA A 358 -30.30 20.45 17.52
C ALA A 358 -31.12 20.68 18.80
N SER A 359 -32.42 20.90 18.63
CA SER A 359 -33.39 21.16 19.70
C SER A 359 -34.59 20.21 19.59
N PRO A 360 -35.08 19.63 20.68
CA PRO A 360 -36.26 18.77 20.65
C PRO A 360 -37.52 19.64 20.53
N THR A 361 -38.64 19.03 20.14
CA THR A 361 -39.94 19.72 20.11
C THR A 361 -40.40 20.11 21.52
N VAL A 362 -40.18 19.22 22.50
CA VAL A 362 -40.47 19.44 23.91
C VAL A 362 -39.19 19.17 24.69
N VAL A 363 -38.77 20.13 25.50
CA VAL A 363 -37.56 20.08 26.32
C VAL A 363 -37.94 19.63 27.72
N ARG A 364 -37.16 18.70 28.28
CA ARG A 364 -37.33 18.24 29.66
C ARG A 364 -36.76 19.24 30.65
N ASP A 365 -37.42 19.37 31.78
CA ASP A 365 -36.92 20.15 32.91
C ASP A 365 -35.90 19.35 33.74
N SER A 366 -35.10 20.07 34.54
CA SER A 366 -34.06 19.46 35.37
C SER A 366 -34.59 18.46 36.41
N SER A 367 -35.86 18.62 36.82
CA SER A 367 -36.55 17.71 37.76
C SER A 367 -36.89 16.35 37.15
N GLU A 368 -37.06 16.28 35.83
CA GLU A 368 -37.41 15.05 35.11
C GLU A 368 -36.20 14.17 34.81
N ILE A 369 -34.98 14.72 34.95
CA ILE A 369 -33.73 14.03 34.64
C ILE A 369 -33.36 13.09 35.79
N SER A 370 -33.29 11.80 35.49
CA SER A 370 -32.83 10.80 36.47
C SER A 370 -31.35 11.01 36.81
N PRO A 371 -30.95 10.97 38.10
CA PRO A 371 -29.54 11.10 38.50
C PRO A 371 -28.62 10.01 37.91
N THR A 372 -29.18 8.85 37.55
CA THR A 372 -28.45 7.71 36.99
C THR A 372 -28.24 7.84 35.48
N GLU A 373 -28.93 8.78 34.83
CA GLU A 373 -28.87 8.94 33.38
C GLU A 373 -27.51 9.47 32.90
N THR A 374 -26.98 8.87 31.83
CA THR A 374 -25.75 9.37 31.20
C THR A 374 -26.03 10.64 30.40
N LEU A 375 -25.58 11.78 30.93
CA LEU A 375 -25.66 13.09 30.30
C LEU A 375 -24.37 13.47 29.53
N ASP A 376 -23.22 12.93 29.92
CA ASP A 376 -21.98 13.16 29.18
C ASP A 376 -22.08 12.53 27.79
N PHE A 377 -22.09 13.40 26.77
CA PHE A 377 -22.21 13.03 25.38
C PHE A 377 -21.19 11.96 24.97
N LYS A 378 -19.93 12.09 25.40
CA LYS A 378 -18.90 11.12 25.01
C LYS A 378 -19.15 9.75 25.63
N ASN A 379 -19.53 9.69 26.90
CA ASN A 379 -19.84 8.43 27.56
C ASN A 379 -21.08 7.77 26.97
N TYR A 380 -22.11 8.56 26.64
CA TYR A 380 -23.33 8.08 26.00
C TYR A 380 -23.03 7.45 24.63
N VAL A 381 -22.37 8.21 23.74
CA VAL A 381 -22.12 7.75 22.37
C VAL A 381 -21.10 6.59 22.31
N MET A 382 -20.10 6.59 23.18
CA MET A 382 -19.10 5.53 23.23
C MET A 382 -19.55 4.30 24.04
N ASN A 383 -20.78 4.28 24.56
CA ASN A 383 -21.31 3.21 25.42
C ASN A 383 -20.38 2.89 26.60
N GLY A 384 -19.85 3.94 27.26
CA GLY A 384 -18.89 3.83 28.38
C GLY A 384 -17.52 3.27 28.00
N ARG A 385 -17.20 3.11 26.69
CA ARG A 385 -15.89 2.65 26.23
C ARG A 385 -14.98 3.85 25.99
N ILE A 386 -13.78 3.81 26.54
CA ILE A 386 -12.78 4.87 26.37
C ILE A 386 -11.54 4.25 25.72
N PRO A 387 -10.93 4.91 24.70
CA PRO A 387 -9.69 4.43 24.12
C PRO A 387 -8.56 4.41 25.16
N LEU A 388 -7.71 3.37 25.13
CA LEU A 388 -6.61 3.26 26.07
C LEU A 388 -5.55 4.34 25.77
N ARG A 389 -5.45 5.33 26.66
CA ARG A 389 -4.36 6.32 26.62
C ARG A 389 -3.08 5.70 27.16
N LYS A 390 -2.14 5.39 26.26
CA LYS A 390 -0.79 4.96 26.67
C LYS A 390 -0.08 6.12 27.37
N LYS A 391 0.45 5.87 28.58
CA LYS A 391 1.36 6.81 29.25
C LYS A 391 2.52 7.14 28.31
N VAL A 392 2.82 8.42 28.15
CA VAL A 392 3.97 8.87 27.37
C VAL A 392 5.21 8.27 28.01
N ARG A 393 6.08 7.63 27.20
CA ARG A 393 7.35 7.12 27.72
C ARG A 393 8.20 8.31 28.10
N LEU A 394 8.50 8.44 29.38
CA LEU A 394 9.42 9.45 29.85
C LEU A 394 10.81 9.19 29.20
N PRO A 395 11.51 10.25 28.76
CA PRO A 395 12.90 10.13 28.32
C PRO A 395 13.78 9.49 29.40
N PHE A 396 14.84 8.79 29.02
CA PHE A 396 15.68 8.06 29.99
C PHE A 396 16.27 8.99 31.07
N TYR A 397 16.57 10.25 30.72
CA TYR A 397 17.20 11.22 31.60
C TYR A 397 16.29 11.75 32.71
N THR A 398 14.97 11.50 32.66
CA THR A 398 14.07 12.00 33.71
C THR A 398 14.34 11.38 35.09
N LYS A 399 15.10 10.29 35.13
CA LYS A 399 15.54 9.61 36.35
C LYS A 399 16.87 10.14 36.90
N LEU A 400 17.59 10.97 36.14
CA LEU A 400 18.92 11.47 36.54
C LEU A 400 18.78 12.61 37.55
N PRO A 401 19.69 12.73 38.54
CA PRO A 401 19.70 13.85 39.49
C PRO A 401 19.75 15.22 38.81
N SER A 402 20.46 15.33 37.68
CA SER A 402 20.55 16.56 36.87
C SER A 402 19.17 17.04 36.38
N TRP A 403 18.28 16.12 36.00
CA TRP A 403 16.93 16.46 35.58
C TRP A 403 16.07 16.95 36.75
N LEU A 404 16.21 16.35 37.94
CA LEU A 404 15.53 16.84 39.15
C LEU A 404 15.98 18.26 39.52
N ILE A 405 17.28 18.54 39.38
CA ILE A 405 17.82 19.89 39.58
C ILE A 405 17.24 20.85 38.53
N HIS A 406 17.15 20.43 37.26
CA HIS A 406 16.52 21.21 36.20
C HIS A 406 15.05 21.52 36.51
N LEU A 407 14.25 20.52 36.90
CA LEU A 407 12.85 20.71 37.29
C LEU A 407 12.73 21.67 38.47
N ARG A 408 13.56 21.51 39.52
CA ARG A 408 13.57 22.43 40.66
C ARG A 408 13.86 23.87 40.24
N LYS A 409 14.76 24.07 39.26
CA LYS A 409 15.04 25.39 38.68
C LYS A 409 13.89 25.93 37.84
N GLN A 410 13.14 25.07 37.14
CA GLN A 410 11.96 25.46 36.35
C GLN A 410 10.72 25.72 37.20
N GLU A 411 10.59 25.14 38.40
CA GLU A 411 9.40 25.25 39.24
C GLU A 411 9.01 26.70 39.53
N ARG A 412 9.99 27.61 39.64
CA ARG A 412 9.76 29.06 39.81
C ARG A 412 9.00 29.72 38.65
N HIS A 413 9.02 29.12 37.47
CA HIS A 413 8.32 29.59 36.27
C HIS A 413 7.01 28.85 36.00
N ARG A 414 6.69 27.85 36.81
CA ARG A 414 5.51 27.02 36.63
C ARG A 414 4.25 27.87 36.71
N ASP A 415 3.36 27.67 35.74
CA ASP A 415 2.06 28.32 35.66
C ASP A 415 2.07 29.87 35.59
N GLN A 416 3.24 30.52 35.47
CA GLN A 416 3.32 32.00 35.34
C GLN A 416 2.48 32.50 34.17
N ASP A 417 2.55 31.85 33.00
CA ASP A 417 1.74 32.24 31.84
C ASP A 417 0.23 32.07 32.09
N LYS A 418 -0.17 31.04 32.85
CA LYS A 418 -1.58 30.84 33.21
C LYS A 418 -2.07 31.90 34.19
N VAL A 419 -1.23 32.27 35.16
CA VAL A 419 -1.52 33.37 36.09
C VAL A 419 -1.66 34.68 35.32
N ILE A 420 -0.77 34.96 34.37
CA ILE A 420 -0.87 36.15 33.49
C ILE A 420 -2.19 36.13 32.71
N ILE A 421 -2.55 35.00 32.09
CA ILE A 421 -3.80 34.87 31.35
C ILE A 421 -5.01 35.10 32.28
N ARG A 422 -5.00 34.51 33.48
CA ARG A 422 -6.06 34.67 34.47
C ARG A 422 -6.20 36.12 34.92
N LEU A 423 -5.10 36.77 35.29
CA LEU A 423 -5.11 38.18 35.70
C LEU A 423 -5.62 39.09 34.59
N ARG A 424 -5.18 38.86 33.34
CA ARG A 424 -5.70 39.60 32.18
C ARG A 424 -7.19 39.35 31.92
N ALA A 425 -7.68 38.14 32.18
CA ALA A 425 -9.09 37.82 32.02
C ALA A 425 -9.97 38.44 33.11
N GLU A 426 -9.52 38.42 34.36
CA GLU A 426 -10.27 38.95 35.52
C GLU A 426 -10.20 40.48 35.61
N TYR A 427 -9.02 41.07 35.43
CA TYR A 427 -8.75 42.49 35.67
C TYR A 427 -8.46 43.29 34.40
N GLY A 428 -8.43 42.66 33.23
CA GLY A 428 -8.06 43.31 31.97
C GLY A 428 -6.57 43.63 31.80
N ASP A 429 -5.75 43.43 32.84
CA ASP A 429 -4.31 43.72 32.84
C ASP A 429 -3.54 42.81 33.83
N ILE A 430 -2.21 42.89 33.85
CA ILE A 430 -1.39 42.14 34.82
C ILE A 430 -1.33 42.94 36.14
N CYS A 431 -2.25 42.65 37.05
CA CYS A 431 -2.33 43.31 38.36
C CYS A 431 -1.79 42.38 39.47
N SER A 432 -0.89 42.90 40.30
CA SER A 432 -0.54 42.34 41.61
C SER A 432 -1.30 43.03 42.75
N PHE A 433 -1.30 42.46 43.95
CA PHE A 433 -1.85 43.12 45.15
C PHE A 433 -1.21 44.50 45.42
N LEU A 434 0.05 44.69 45.02
CA LEU A 434 0.73 45.97 45.16
C LEU A 434 0.14 47.04 44.26
N THR A 435 -0.35 46.65 43.08
CA THR A 435 -0.99 47.57 42.12
C THR A 435 -2.34 48.09 42.61
N GLU A 436 -3.04 47.34 43.46
CA GLU A 436 -4.27 47.79 44.11
C GLU A 436 -3.98 48.86 45.16
N LYS A 437 -2.89 48.69 45.92
CA LYS A 437 -2.46 49.63 46.95
C LYS A 437 -1.70 50.85 46.40
N TYR A 438 -0.95 50.65 45.32
CA TYR A 438 -0.06 51.62 44.68
C TYR A 438 -0.25 51.58 43.15
N PRO A 439 -1.13 52.43 42.59
CA PRO A 439 -1.45 52.43 41.16
C PRO A 439 -0.25 52.65 40.23
N GLU A 440 0.81 53.29 40.73
CA GLU A 440 2.08 53.53 40.05
C GLU A 440 2.95 52.28 39.91
N ALA A 441 2.73 51.25 40.74
CA ALA A 441 3.49 49.99 40.73
C ALA A 441 3.05 49.04 39.59
N ARG A 442 2.47 49.57 38.51
CA ARG A 442 2.02 48.79 37.35
C ARG A 442 3.21 48.19 36.59
N PRO A 443 3.23 46.88 36.35
CA PRO A 443 4.24 46.30 35.48
C PRO A 443 4.09 46.86 34.05
N SER A 444 5.22 47.11 33.39
CA SER A 444 5.23 47.50 31.97
C SER A 444 4.45 46.49 31.14
N LYS A 445 3.49 46.96 30.32
CA LYS A 445 2.71 46.12 29.40
C LYS A 445 3.57 45.30 28.45
N TRP A 446 4.77 45.80 28.14
CA TRP A 446 5.71 45.23 27.19
C TRP A 446 6.85 44.53 27.91
N ARG A 447 7.22 43.31 27.50
CA ARG A 447 8.52 42.73 27.89
C ARG A 447 9.63 43.55 27.24
N LYS A 448 10.82 43.61 27.85
CA LYS A 448 12.01 44.29 27.28
C LYS A 448 12.31 43.88 25.83
N HIS A 449 11.92 42.67 25.41
CA HIS A 449 12.13 42.14 24.06
C HIS A 449 10.95 42.36 23.09
N ASP A 450 9.76 42.72 23.58
CA ASP A 450 8.60 42.99 22.71
C ASP A 450 8.72 44.36 22.01
N LYS A 451 9.53 45.28 22.57
CA LYS A 451 9.80 46.63 22.06
C LYS A 451 10.51 46.71 20.69
N LYS A 452 10.78 45.59 20.01
CA LYS A 452 11.57 45.56 18.75
C LYS A 452 10.76 45.38 17.46
N LYS A 453 9.43 45.47 17.50
CA LYS A 453 8.58 45.25 16.31
C LYS A 453 7.60 46.38 15.98
N GLU A 454 7.59 47.45 16.76
CA GLU A 454 6.82 48.64 16.40
C GLU A 454 7.79 49.68 15.83
N GLU A 455 7.52 50.05 14.58
CA GLU A 455 7.93 51.29 13.91
C GLU A 455 9.35 51.39 13.33
N THR A 456 9.47 50.88 12.11
CA THR A 456 10.07 51.64 10.99
C THR A 456 9.16 51.44 9.78
N THR A 457 8.30 52.45 9.54
CA THR A 457 7.53 52.81 8.33
C THR A 457 7.05 51.71 7.40
#